data_AF-A0A7M7Q9G7-F1
#
_entry.id   AF-A0A7M7Q9G7-F1
#
_cell.length_a   1.000
_cell.length_b   1.000
_cell.length_c   1.000
_cell.angle_alpha   90.00
_cell.angle_beta   90.00
_cell.angle_gamma   90.00
#
_symmetry.space_group_name_H-M   'P 1'
#
loop_
_entity.id
_entity.type
_entity.pdbx_description
1 polymer ?
#
loop_
_entity_poly.entity_id
_entity_poly.type
_entity_poly.pdbx_seq_one_letter_code
_entity_poly.pdbx_strand_id
1 'polypeptide(L)'
;MFQSQMKETQENKVFIEDIEHDVFVEMLRFIYSGKVRHLDRIAKKLLATADRYLLENLKKLCEIELCKQLCVENAPEILELADKLRAETLKNSAIKYIVGNKKIIVDRPEFRALTHKLIYEVCKAMV
;
A
#
# COMPACT_ATOMS: atom_id res chain seq x y z
N MET A 1 7.95 -21.44 -7.17
CA MET A 1 9.17 -20.69 -7.53
C MET A 1 10.41 -21.53 -7.30
N PHE A 2 10.82 -21.81 -6.06
CA PHE A 2 12.09 -22.52 -5.79
C PHE A 2 12.01 -24.06 -5.74
N GLN A 3 10.79 -24.63 -5.71
CA GLN A 3 10.57 -26.09 -5.68
C GLN A 3 10.03 -26.64 -7.01
N SER A 4 9.90 -25.79 -8.04
CA SER A 4 9.37 -26.13 -9.36
C SER A 4 10.51 -26.37 -10.35
N GLN A 5 10.31 -27.22 -11.38
CA GLN A 5 11.27 -27.40 -12.48
C GLN A 5 11.25 -26.25 -13.50
N MET A 6 11.21 -25.00 -13.02
CA MET A 6 11.20 -23.80 -13.85
C MET A 6 12.62 -23.23 -14.01
N LYS A 7 12.78 -22.23 -14.89
CA LYS A 7 14.08 -21.63 -15.22
C LYS A 7 14.85 -21.16 -13.99
N GLU A 8 14.16 -20.61 -13.00
CA GLU A 8 14.74 -20.09 -11.76
C GLU A 8 15.49 -21.17 -10.98
N THR A 9 14.96 -22.39 -10.98
CA THR A 9 15.56 -23.55 -10.31
C THR A 9 16.73 -24.12 -11.12
N GLN A 10 16.64 -24.09 -12.45
CA GLN A 10 17.71 -24.58 -13.33
C GLN A 10 18.92 -23.65 -13.34
N GLU A 11 18.69 -22.34 -13.33
CA GLU A 11 19.74 -21.31 -13.37
C GLU A 11 20.24 -20.91 -11.97
N ASN A 12 19.55 -21.36 -10.91
CA ASN A 12 19.77 -20.96 -9.52
C ASN A 12 19.83 -19.43 -9.35
N LYS A 13 18.99 -18.72 -10.10
CA LYS A 13 18.92 -17.26 -10.17
C LYS A 13 17.48 -16.82 -10.34
N VAL A 14 17.15 -15.70 -9.71
CA VAL A 14 15.85 -15.03 -9.88
C VAL A 14 16.11 -13.61 -10.30
N PHE A 15 15.57 -13.22 -11.46
CA PHE A 15 15.59 -11.86 -11.94
C PHE A 15 14.34 -11.12 -11.47
N ILE A 16 14.54 -9.94 -10.89
CA ILE A 16 13.47 -9.09 -10.34
C ILE A 16 13.66 -7.70 -10.93
N GLU A 17 12.78 -7.31 -11.84
CA GLU A 17 12.88 -6.04 -12.59
C GLU A 17 11.92 -4.98 -12.05
N ASP A 18 10.81 -5.40 -11.43
CA ASP A 18 9.69 -4.52 -11.07
C ASP A 18 9.82 -3.88 -9.67
N ILE A 19 10.98 -3.99 -9.03
CA ILE A 19 11.20 -3.49 -7.66
C ILE A 19 12.48 -2.68 -7.61
N GLU A 20 12.37 -1.46 -7.09
CA GLU A 20 13.53 -0.61 -6.81
C GLU A 20 14.46 -1.28 -5.79
N HIS A 21 15.77 -1.17 -6.04
CA HIS A 21 16.79 -1.84 -5.24
C HIS A 21 16.63 -1.60 -3.73
N ASP A 22 16.43 -0.34 -3.32
CA ASP A 22 16.31 0.03 -1.91
C ASP A 22 15.08 -0.59 -1.23
N VAL A 23 13.95 -0.69 -1.96
CA VAL A 23 12.72 -1.33 -1.47
C VAL A 23 12.93 -2.82 -1.31
N PHE A 24 13.62 -3.45 -2.26
CA PHE A 24 13.93 -4.88 -2.21
C PHE A 24 14.87 -5.22 -1.05
N VAL A 25 15.90 -4.39 -0.81
CA VAL A 25 16.83 -4.54 0.32
C VAL A 25 16.07 -4.49 1.65
N GLU A 26 15.14 -3.56 1.81
CA GLU A 26 14.36 -3.46 3.04
C GLU A 26 13.32 -4.56 3.19
N MET A 27 12.75 -5.09 2.09
CA MET A 27 11.96 -6.32 2.12
C MET A 27 12.79 -7.50 2.65
N LEU A 28 14.00 -7.71 2.12
CA LEU A 28 14.90 -8.77 2.60
C LEU A 28 15.28 -8.56 4.07
N ARG A 29 15.58 -7.32 4.47
CA ARG A 29 15.86 -7.00 5.88
C ARG A 29 14.68 -7.40 6.77
N PHE A 30 13.45 -7.13 6.36
CA PHE A 30 12.27 -7.53 7.11
C PHE A 30 12.15 -9.05 7.21
N ILE A 31 12.37 -9.78 6.12
CA ILE A 31 12.30 -11.26 6.13
C ILE A 31 13.29 -11.84 7.15
N TYR A 32 14.51 -11.31 7.22
CA TYR A 32 15.56 -11.84 8.10
C TYR A 32 15.54 -11.30 9.54
N SER A 33 14.97 -10.11 9.78
CA SER A 33 15.08 -9.43 11.08
C SER A 33 13.76 -8.93 11.68
N GLY A 34 12.67 -9.00 10.93
CA GLY A 34 11.37 -8.41 11.29
C GLY A 34 11.35 -6.89 11.33
N LYS A 35 12.39 -6.21 10.84
CA LYS A 35 12.56 -4.74 10.90
C LYS A 35 12.72 -4.12 9.52
N VAL A 36 12.21 -2.90 9.38
CA VAL A 36 12.34 -2.04 8.19
C VAL A 36 12.98 -0.72 8.60
N ARG A 37 13.91 -0.21 7.79
CA ARG A 37 14.48 1.14 7.95
C ARG A 37 13.76 2.11 7.01
N HIS A 38 13.63 3.37 7.45
CA HIS A 38 13.04 4.46 6.65
C HIS A 38 11.63 4.14 6.10
N LEU A 39 10.86 3.37 6.86
CA LEU A 39 9.51 2.93 6.48
C LEU A 39 8.64 4.12 6.09
N ASP A 40 8.77 5.24 6.79
CA ASP A 40 8.05 6.49 6.53
C ASP A 40 8.19 6.98 5.08
N ARG A 41 9.34 6.72 4.43
CA ARG A 41 9.62 7.19 3.07
C ARG A 41 9.23 6.17 2.01
N ILE A 42 9.36 4.89 2.32
CA ILE A 42 9.19 3.79 1.36
C ILE A 42 7.86 3.05 1.51
N ALA A 43 7.03 3.36 2.51
CA ALA A 43 5.84 2.58 2.86
C ALA A 43 4.90 2.32 1.68
N LYS A 44 4.66 3.30 0.79
CA LYS A 44 3.81 3.11 -0.41
C LYS A 44 4.36 2.02 -1.33
N LYS A 45 5.64 2.10 -1.67
CA LYS A 45 6.32 1.14 -2.56
C LYS A 45 6.46 -0.22 -1.89
N LEU A 46 6.85 -0.22 -0.61
CA LEU A 46 7.01 -1.43 0.18
C LEU A 46 5.69 -2.15 0.41
N LEU A 47 4.56 -1.43 0.52
CA LEU A 47 3.23 -2.04 0.59
C LEU A 47 2.90 -2.80 -0.69
N ALA A 48 3.18 -2.22 -1.86
CA ALA A 48 2.97 -2.89 -3.16
C ALA A 48 3.87 -4.13 -3.31
N THR A 49 5.13 -4.02 -2.89
CA THR A 49 6.06 -5.16 -2.87
C THR A 49 5.60 -6.25 -1.90
N ALA A 50 5.15 -5.88 -0.70
CA ALA A 50 4.66 -6.82 0.31
C ALA A 50 3.43 -7.58 -0.18
N ASP A 51 2.49 -6.91 -0.86
CA ASP A 51 1.32 -7.54 -1.47
C ASP A 51 1.74 -8.54 -2.57
N ARG A 52 2.66 -8.14 -3.46
CA ARG A 52 3.15 -9.00 -4.56
C ARG A 52 3.84 -10.27 -4.06
N TYR A 53 4.61 -10.17 -2.98
CA TYR A 53 5.34 -11.31 -2.39
C TYR A 53 4.58 -12.00 -1.25
N LEU A 54 3.30 -11.64 -1.04
CA LEU A 54 2.40 -12.22 -0.03
C LEU A 54 2.97 -12.14 1.40
N LEU A 55 3.65 -11.04 1.71
CA LEU A 55 4.24 -10.76 3.02
C LEU A 55 3.24 -10.02 3.91
N GLU A 56 2.24 -10.74 4.41
CA GLU A 56 1.10 -10.17 5.17
C GLU A 56 1.51 -9.31 6.38
N ASN A 57 2.53 -9.73 7.12
CA ASN A 57 3.01 -8.97 8.29
C ASN A 57 3.69 -7.65 7.88
N LEU A 58 4.43 -7.66 6.76
CA LEU A 58 5.05 -6.46 6.22
C LEU A 58 3.99 -5.51 5.66
N LYS A 59 2.98 -6.07 4.99
CA LYS A 59 1.82 -5.34 4.47
C LYS A 59 1.11 -4.58 5.59
N LYS A 60 0.73 -5.26 6.68
CA LYS A 60 0.11 -4.63 7.86
C LYS A 60 0.97 -3.53 8.47
N LEU A 61 2.28 -3.74 8.56
CA LEU A 61 3.21 -2.75 9.09
C LEU A 61 3.26 -1.49 8.20
N CYS A 62 3.24 -1.65 6.88
CA CYS A 62 3.14 -0.52 5.94
C CYS A 62 1.78 0.19 6.03
N GLU A 63 0.68 -0.57 6.18
CA GLU A 63 -0.66 0.00 6.38
C GLU A 63 -0.72 0.91 7.62
N ILE A 64 -0.18 0.43 8.75
CA ILE A 64 -0.15 1.21 10.00
C ILE A 64 0.64 2.51 9.81
N GLU A 65 1.77 2.46 9.11
CA GLU A 65 2.58 3.67 8.89
C GLU A 65 1.87 4.66 7.97
N LEU A 66 1.28 4.19 6.87
CA LEU A 66 0.52 5.04 5.94
C LEU A 66 -0.72 5.65 6.61
N CYS A 67 -1.37 4.95 7.53
CA CYS A 67 -2.47 5.50 8.33
C CYS A 67 -2.02 6.72 9.15
N LYS A 68 -0.81 6.71 9.72
CA LYS A 68 -0.29 7.86 10.49
C LYS A 68 0.04 9.07 9.60
N GLN A 69 0.35 8.81 8.34
CA GLN A 69 0.73 9.83 7.37
C GLN A 69 -0.47 10.43 6.63
N LEU A 70 -1.70 9.97 6.90
CA LEU A 70 -2.90 10.50 6.28
C LEU A 70 -3.04 12.00 6.52
N CYS A 71 -3.15 12.75 5.42
CA CYS A 71 -3.40 14.17 5.39
C CYS A 71 -4.46 14.48 4.32
N VAL A 72 -5.01 15.70 4.35
CA VAL A 72 -6.04 16.16 3.41
C VAL A 72 -5.60 16.02 1.95
N GLU A 73 -4.30 16.14 1.68
CA GLU A 73 -3.73 16.14 0.33
C GLU A 73 -3.52 14.71 -0.20
N ASN A 74 -3.07 13.79 0.66
CA ASN A 74 -2.72 12.43 0.24
C ASN A 74 -3.84 11.39 0.45
N ALA A 75 -4.89 11.71 1.22
CA ALA A 75 -5.91 10.74 1.58
C ALA A 75 -6.64 10.12 0.37
N PRO A 76 -7.00 10.88 -0.70
CA PRO A 76 -7.61 10.28 -1.89
C PRO A 76 -6.65 9.30 -2.61
N GLU A 77 -5.38 9.68 -2.79
CA GLU A 77 -4.38 8.83 -3.44
C GLU A 77 -4.13 7.55 -2.62
N ILE A 78 -4.02 7.67 -1.30
CA ILE A 78 -3.85 6.54 -0.39
C ILE A 78 -5.08 5.61 -0.43
N LEU A 79 -6.28 6.16 -0.53
CA LEU A 79 -7.50 5.35 -0.66
C LEU A 79 -7.49 4.50 -1.93
N GLU A 80 -7.10 5.07 -3.08
CA GLU A 80 -6.96 4.29 -4.32
C GLU A 80 -5.93 3.19 -4.20
N LEU A 81 -4.77 3.53 -3.63
CA LEU A 81 -3.67 2.59 -3.45
C LEU A 81 -4.10 1.44 -2.53
N ALA A 82 -4.84 1.74 -1.47
CA ALA A 82 -5.35 0.74 -0.55
C ALA A 82 -6.37 -0.20 -1.20
N ASP A 83 -7.27 0.30 -2.06
CA ASP A 83 -8.22 -0.55 -2.80
C ASP A 83 -7.49 -1.45 -3.81
N LYS A 84 -6.52 -0.91 -4.55
CA LYS A 84 -5.71 -1.66 -5.54
C LYS A 84 -4.94 -2.81 -4.89
N LEU A 85 -4.36 -2.56 -3.72
CA LEU A 85 -3.55 -3.53 -2.98
C LEU A 85 -4.36 -4.36 -1.97
N ARG A 86 -5.70 -4.26 -1.97
CA ARG A 86 -6.58 -4.97 -1.00
C ARG A 86 -6.11 -4.79 0.45
N ALA A 87 -5.68 -3.58 0.79
CA ALA A 87 -5.17 -3.19 2.10
C ALA A 87 -6.33 -2.64 2.93
N GLU A 88 -7.16 -3.53 3.46
CA GLU A 88 -8.45 -3.18 4.06
C GLU A 88 -8.32 -2.27 5.30
N THR A 89 -7.27 -2.42 6.11
CA THR A 89 -7.09 -1.59 7.32
C THR A 89 -6.79 -0.15 6.92
N LEU A 90 -5.90 0.02 5.94
CA LEU A 90 -5.56 1.32 5.38
C LEU A 90 -6.75 1.95 4.66
N LYS A 91 -7.49 1.17 3.85
CA LYS A 91 -8.68 1.63 3.14
C LYS A 91 -9.73 2.18 4.10
N ASN A 92 -10.06 1.41 5.14
CA ASN A 92 -11.03 1.82 6.14
C ASN A 92 -10.59 3.08 6.90
N SER A 93 -9.29 3.21 7.19
CA SER A 93 -8.74 4.39 7.87
C SER A 93 -8.76 5.63 6.96
N ALA A 94 -8.44 5.47 5.68
CA ALA A 94 -8.51 6.54 4.69
C ALA A 94 -9.95 7.03 4.49
N ILE A 95 -10.93 6.12 4.37
CA ILE A 95 -12.37 6.48 4.27
C ILE A 95 -12.79 7.28 5.51
N LYS A 96 -12.47 6.80 6.72
CA LYS A 96 -12.79 7.52 7.97
C LYS A 96 -12.18 8.92 8.00
N TYR A 97 -10.93 9.04 7.58
CA TYR A 97 -10.24 10.34 7.52
C TYR A 97 -10.90 11.29 6.53
N ILE A 98 -11.29 10.80 5.35
CA ILE A 98 -11.97 11.58 4.33
C ILE A 98 -13.35 12.06 4.81
N VAL A 99 -14.13 11.16 5.43
CA VAL A 99 -15.45 11.50 5.99
C VAL A 99 -15.32 12.56 7.10
N GLY A 100 -14.31 12.44 7.97
CA GLY A 100 -14.01 13.43 9.02
C GLY A 100 -13.63 14.81 8.48
N ASN A 101 -12.97 14.86 7.32
CA ASN A 101 -12.50 16.09 6.68
C ASN A 101 -13.28 16.44 5.40
N LYS A 102 -14.51 15.93 5.25
CA LYS A 102 -15.31 16.01 4.01
C LYS A 102 -15.47 17.42 3.46
N LYS A 103 -15.58 18.43 4.33
CA LYS A 103 -15.73 19.84 3.94
C LYS A 103 -14.56 20.37 3.11
N ILE A 104 -13.37 19.79 3.28
CA ILE A 104 -12.14 20.24 2.62
C ILE A 104 -11.80 19.31 1.45
N ILE A 105 -12.07 18.01 1.58
CA ILE A 105 -11.64 17.00 0.62
C ILE A 105 -12.61 16.85 -0.56
N VAL A 106 -13.92 17.05 -0.39
CA VAL A 106 -14.90 16.82 -1.47
C VAL A 106 -14.74 17.81 -2.63
N ASP A 107 -14.26 19.02 -2.35
CA ASP A 107 -14.04 20.05 -3.37
C ASP A 107 -12.69 19.90 -4.10
N ARG A 108 -11.83 19.02 -3.61
CA ARG A 108 -10.49 18.82 -4.15
C ARG A 108 -10.51 17.97 -5.44
N PRO A 109 -9.68 18.30 -6.44
CA PRO A 109 -9.62 17.55 -7.70
C PRO A 109 -9.17 16.11 -7.48
N GLU A 110 -8.31 15.85 -6.49
CA GLU A 110 -7.81 14.51 -6.16
C GLU A 110 -8.94 13.58 -5.72
N PHE A 111 -9.96 14.09 -5.01
CA PHE A 111 -11.13 13.31 -4.63
C PHE A 111 -12.06 13.06 -5.83
N ARG A 112 -12.20 14.04 -6.73
CA ARG A 112 -13.02 13.90 -7.94
C ARG A 112 -12.41 12.97 -8.99
N ALA A 113 -11.08 12.79 -8.94
CA ALA A 113 -10.36 11.86 -9.80
C ALA A 113 -10.50 10.39 -9.37
N LEU A 114 -11.06 10.12 -8.19
CA LEU A 114 -11.28 8.76 -7.69
C LEU A 114 -12.26 8.00 -8.58
N THR A 115 -12.11 6.68 -8.60
CA THR A 115 -13.09 5.79 -9.25
C THR A 115 -14.49 5.95 -8.65
N HIS A 116 -15.54 5.84 -9.49
CA HIS A 116 -16.94 5.92 -9.04
C HIS A 116 -17.27 4.95 -7.91
N LYS A 117 -16.65 3.76 -7.89
CA LYS A 117 -16.77 2.77 -6.81
C LYS A 117 -16.32 3.35 -5.47
N LEU A 118 -15.14 3.96 -5.42
CA LEU A 118 -14.59 4.53 -4.19
C LEU A 118 -15.38 5.74 -3.71
N ILE A 119 -15.82 6.60 -4.64
CA ILE A 119 -16.70 7.73 -4.29
C ILE A 119 -17.99 7.21 -3.66
N TYR A 120 -18.61 6.17 -4.23
CA TYR A 120 -19.80 5.56 -3.66
C TYR A 120 -19.56 4.98 -2.26
N GLU A 121 -18.45 4.26 -2.05
CA GLU A 121 -18.09 3.72 -0.73
C GLU A 121 -17.89 4.81 0.32
N VAL A 122 -17.21 5.91 -0.05
CA VAL A 122 -17.02 7.06 0.84
C VAL A 122 -18.36 7.72 1.16
N CYS A 123 -19.21 7.96 0.16
CA CYS A 123 -20.55 8.53 0.36
C CYS A 123 -21.43 7.65 1.25
N LYS A 124 -21.36 6.32 1.09
CA LYS A 124 -22.07 5.37 1.95
C LYS A 124 -21.62 5.47 3.40
N ALA A 125 -20.33 5.73 3.64
CA ALA A 125 -19.78 5.92 4.98
C ALA A 125 -20.10 7.29 5.60
N MET A 126 -20.76 8.21 4.88
CA MET A 126 -21.21 9.50 5.39
C MET A 126 -22.62 9.49 5.99
N VAL A 127 -23.40 8.42 5.76
CA VAL A 127 -24.78 8.23 6.22
C VAL A 127 -24.77 7.49 7.56
#